data_AF-A0A7V2H9J3-F1
#
_entry.id   AF-A0A7V2H9J3-F1
#
_cell.length_a   1.000
_cell.length_b   1.000
_cell.length_c   1.000
_cell.angle_alpha   90.00
_cell.angle_beta   90.00
_cell.angle_gamma   90.00
#
_symmetry.space_group_name_H-M   'P 1'
#
loop_
_entity.id
_entity.type
_entity.pdbx_description
1 polymer ?
#
loop_
_entity_poly.entity_id
_entity_poly.type
_entity_poly.pdbx_seq_one_letter_code
_entity_poly.pdbx_strand_id
1 'polypeptide(L)'
;MSDDTILTPAEGTAEQEPTDRTSLDAAEVQHAFEAVQRELDALKALVYGLDQPLDLPTRGRIITTPTPVDREGARVIEGTFDGQNMTAPDGKQYSVPANYASKSKLVEGDVLKLTITRDGSFIYKQIGPAERQRVIGRLVRDEMTGEFRVEASGKSYKVLLASITYFKGEAGDEVVVLLPRDGEARWGAVENIIKKTGQSETTPFLDI
;
A
#
# COMPACT_ATOMS: atom_id res chain seq x y z
N MET A 1 73.15 20.07 51.22
CA MET A 1 72.25 20.44 50.11
C MET A 1 71.41 19.23 49.84
N SER A 2 70.23 19.22 50.48
CA SER A 2 69.27 18.13 50.48
C SER A 2 67.96 18.79 50.10
N ASP A 3 67.45 18.48 48.92
CA ASP A 3 66.20 19.02 48.39
C ASP A 3 65.37 17.81 47.98
N ASP A 4 64.47 17.41 48.88
CA ASP A 4 63.60 16.25 48.74
C ASP A 4 62.16 16.79 48.63
N THR A 5 61.82 17.24 47.42
CA THR A 5 60.46 17.68 47.08
C THR A 5 59.69 16.47 46.56
N ILE A 6 58.81 15.95 47.40
CA ILE A 6 57.85 14.89 47.07
C ILE A 6 56.82 15.45 46.08
N LEU A 7 56.91 14.99 44.82
CA LEU A 7 55.87 15.15 43.80
C LEU A 7 55.03 13.88 43.74
N THR A 8 53.75 14.01 44.04
CA THR A 8 52.70 13.00 43.86
C THR A 8 52.45 12.72 42.38
N PRO A 9 52.24 11.46 41.97
CA PRO A 9 51.45 11.17 40.79
C PRO A 9 50.13 10.49 41.14
N ALA A 10 49.09 11.02 40.51
CA ALA A 10 47.68 10.67 40.51
C ALA A 10 47.34 9.17 40.62
N GLU A 11 46.31 8.90 41.41
CA GLU A 11 45.55 7.65 41.44
C GLU A 11 45.04 7.30 40.02
N GLY A 12 45.41 6.12 39.55
CA GLY A 12 44.86 5.54 38.32
C GLY A 12 43.36 5.30 38.50
N THR A 13 42.55 6.09 37.79
CA THR A 13 41.14 5.79 37.62
C THR A 13 41.04 4.64 36.64
N ALA A 14 40.61 3.47 37.10
CA ALA A 14 40.25 2.38 36.22
C ALA A 14 39.10 2.84 35.32
N GLU A 15 39.34 2.93 34.01
CA GLU A 15 38.27 2.97 33.01
C GLU A 15 37.49 1.66 33.11
N GLN A 16 36.39 1.70 33.85
CA GLN A 16 35.33 0.71 33.71
C GLN A 16 34.66 0.98 32.37
N GLU A 17 34.85 0.07 31.41
CA GLU A 17 33.94 -0.05 30.26
C GLU A 17 32.51 -0.13 30.78
N PRO A 18 31.55 0.70 30.31
CA PRO A 18 30.15 0.49 30.62
C PRO A 18 29.66 -0.67 29.75
N THR A 19 29.91 -1.90 30.19
CA THR A 19 29.16 -3.07 29.74
C THR A 19 27.79 -3.06 30.43
N ASP A 20 26.94 -2.13 30.04
CA ASP A 20 25.49 -2.26 30.25
C ASP A 20 24.84 -2.44 28.88
N ARG A 21 25.02 -3.63 28.32
CA ARG A 21 24.07 -4.12 27.33
C ARG A 21 22.86 -4.56 28.13
N THR A 22 21.98 -3.59 28.40
CA THR A 22 20.68 -3.79 29.03
C THR A 22 20.02 -4.97 28.33
N SER A 23 20.04 -6.13 28.97
CA SER A 23 19.35 -7.32 28.47
C SER A 23 17.86 -7.02 28.62
N LEU A 24 17.26 -6.51 27.55
CA LEU A 24 15.83 -6.25 27.48
C LEU A 24 15.11 -7.55 27.84
N ASP A 25 14.42 -7.55 28.98
CA ASP A 25 13.66 -8.70 29.44
C ASP A 25 12.61 -9.02 28.38
N ALA A 26 12.52 -10.29 27.99
CA ALA A 26 11.53 -10.74 27.01
C ALA A 26 10.10 -10.37 27.45
N ALA A 27 9.85 -10.30 28.76
CA ALA A 27 8.57 -9.83 29.31
C ALA A 27 8.34 -8.33 29.07
N GLU A 28 9.38 -7.50 29.18
CA GLU A 28 9.29 -6.06 28.91
C GLU A 28 9.08 -5.78 27.42
N VAL A 29 9.78 -6.52 26.55
CA VAL A 29 9.59 -6.43 25.10
C VAL A 29 8.18 -6.87 24.71
N GLN A 30 7.67 -7.96 25.29
CA GLN A 30 6.32 -8.45 25.06
C GLN A 30 5.28 -7.42 25.52
N HIS A 31 5.46 -6.83 26.70
CA HIS A 31 4.53 -5.83 27.22
C HIS A 31 4.57 -4.54 26.40
N ALA A 32 5.73 -4.13 25.90
CA ALA A 32 5.87 -3.01 24.97
C ALA A 32 5.18 -3.30 23.63
N PHE A 33 5.32 -4.52 23.10
CA PHE A 33 4.64 -4.94 21.87
C PHE A 33 3.12 -4.94 22.03
N GLU A 34 2.61 -5.42 23.16
CA GLU A 34 1.18 -5.39 23.48
C GLU A 34 0.64 -3.97 23.70
N ALA A 35 1.46 -3.05 24.20
CA ALA A 35 1.09 -1.64 24.31
C ALA A 35 0.99 -0.97 22.94
N VAL A 36 1.97 -1.19 22.07
CA VAL A 36 1.96 -0.70 20.67
C VAL A 36 0.80 -1.30 19.90
N GLN A 37 0.51 -2.59 20.11
CA GLN A 37 -0.62 -3.26 19.47
C GLN A 37 -1.96 -2.67 19.93
N ARG A 38 -2.11 -2.35 21.22
CA ARG A 38 -3.30 -1.67 21.75
C ARG A 38 -3.48 -0.28 21.16
N GLU A 39 -2.40 0.50 21.04
CA GLU A 39 -2.46 1.82 20.40
C GLU A 39 -2.81 1.70 18.91
N LEU A 40 -2.22 0.71 18.22
CA LEU A 40 -2.53 0.44 16.83
C LEU A 40 -3.99 0.01 16.66
N ASP A 41 -4.52 -0.81 17.55
CA ASP A 41 -5.92 -1.24 17.51
C ASP A 41 -6.88 -0.10 17.89
N ALA A 42 -6.48 0.82 18.77
CA ALA A 42 -7.23 2.05 19.05
C ALA A 42 -7.20 3.03 17.86
N LEU A 43 -6.06 3.18 17.18
CA LEU A 43 -5.95 3.96 15.94
C LEU A 43 -6.73 3.32 14.80
N LYS A 44 -6.72 1.99 14.69
CA LYS A 44 -7.59 1.26 13.77
C LYS A 44 -9.05 1.44 14.15
N ALA A 45 -9.42 1.43 15.43
CA ALA A 45 -10.78 1.77 15.84
C ALA A 45 -11.14 3.23 15.54
N LEU A 46 -10.17 4.15 15.50
CA LEU A 46 -10.42 5.54 15.08
C LEU A 46 -10.55 5.69 13.55
N VAL A 47 -9.73 4.95 12.79
CA VAL A 47 -9.70 4.99 11.32
C VAL A 47 -10.80 4.14 10.69
N TYR A 48 -11.14 3.00 11.30
CA TYR A 48 -12.14 2.03 10.86
C TYR A 48 -13.45 2.10 11.67
N GLY A 49 -13.48 2.69 12.86
CA GLY A 49 -14.67 2.80 13.71
C GLY A 49 -15.52 4.03 13.40
N LEU A 50 -15.98 4.14 12.15
CA LEU A 50 -17.19 4.88 11.83
C LEU A 50 -18.47 4.07 12.16
N ASP A 51 -18.43 3.26 13.22
CA ASP A 51 -19.46 2.27 13.53
C ASP A 51 -20.25 2.55 14.83
N GLN A 52 -20.25 3.81 15.31
CA GLN A 52 -21.30 4.31 16.22
C GLN A 52 -21.68 5.77 15.88
N PRO A 53 -22.98 6.12 15.92
CA PRO A 53 -23.44 7.45 15.55
C PRO A 53 -23.12 8.45 16.68
N LEU A 54 -22.22 9.39 16.44
CA LEU A 54 -22.11 10.58 17.29
C LEU A 54 -23.04 11.67 16.76
N ASP A 55 -24.11 11.89 17.51
CA ASP A 55 -25.01 13.02 17.39
C ASP A 55 -24.32 14.27 17.98
N LEU A 56 -24.05 15.29 17.15
CA LEU A 56 -23.73 16.62 17.62
C LEU A 56 -24.38 17.70 16.73
N PRO A 57 -25.11 18.65 17.32
CA PRO A 57 -25.79 19.70 16.59
C PRO A 57 -24.84 20.89 16.32
N THR A 58 -25.02 21.56 15.19
CA THR A 58 -25.28 23.01 15.08
C THR A 58 -24.71 23.62 13.80
N ARG A 59 -25.65 24.10 12.96
CA ARG A 59 -25.60 25.22 12.01
C ARG A 59 -24.28 25.46 11.25
N GLY A 60 -24.27 24.95 10.03
CA GLY A 60 -23.71 25.63 8.86
C GLY A 60 -24.50 25.15 7.65
N ARG A 61 -25.18 26.06 6.94
CA ARG A 61 -25.97 25.73 5.75
C ARG A 61 -25.00 25.30 4.64
N ILE A 62 -24.75 24.00 4.53
CA ILE A 62 -24.08 23.39 3.38
C ILE A 62 -25.14 23.20 2.30
N ILE A 63 -24.88 23.75 1.12
CA ILE A 63 -25.65 23.43 -0.09
C ILE A 63 -25.25 22.01 -0.48
N THR A 64 -25.94 21.01 0.07
CA THR A 64 -25.82 19.62 -0.37
C THR A 64 -26.60 19.48 -1.68
N THR A 65 -25.89 19.23 -2.78
CA THR A 65 -26.49 18.56 -3.93
C THR A 65 -27.06 17.23 -3.43
N PRO A 66 -28.35 16.94 -3.65
CA PRO A 66 -28.95 15.72 -3.13
C PRO A 66 -28.26 14.52 -3.77
N THR A 67 -27.55 13.75 -2.94
CA THR A 67 -27.07 12.43 -3.32
C THR A 67 -28.30 11.58 -3.63
N PRO A 68 -28.44 10.98 -4.81
CA PRO A 68 -29.58 10.12 -5.11
C PRO A 68 -29.56 8.95 -4.13
N VAL A 69 -30.58 8.91 -3.29
CA VAL A 69 -30.89 7.75 -2.45
C VAL A 69 -31.61 6.76 -3.35
N ASP A 70 -31.15 5.51 -3.42
CA ASP A 70 -31.90 4.49 -4.16
C ASP A 70 -33.23 4.17 -3.46
N ARG A 71 -34.10 3.43 -4.15
CA ARG A 71 -35.44 3.08 -3.62
C ARG A 71 -35.36 2.22 -2.35
N GLU A 72 -34.20 1.66 -2.06
CA GLU A 72 -33.90 0.88 -0.87
C GLU A 72 -33.22 1.69 0.26
N GLY A 73 -33.00 3.00 0.13
CA GLY A 73 -32.43 3.84 1.19
C GLY A 73 -30.91 3.69 1.39
N ALA A 74 -30.20 3.13 0.42
CA ALA A 74 -28.74 3.11 0.39
C ALA A 74 -28.20 4.41 -0.25
N ARG A 75 -27.04 4.85 0.23
CA ARG A 75 -26.37 6.06 -0.27
C ARG A 75 -25.52 5.70 -1.47
N VAL A 76 -25.77 6.34 -2.60
CA VAL A 76 -25.02 6.13 -3.85
C VAL A 76 -24.06 7.29 -4.11
N ILE A 77 -22.80 6.99 -4.36
CA ILE A 77 -21.76 7.98 -4.64
C ILE A 77 -21.05 7.58 -5.92
N GLU A 78 -20.85 8.52 -6.82
CA GLU A 78 -20.02 8.30 -8.01
C GLU A 78 -18.68 9.00 -7.83
N GLY A 79 -17.63 8.45 -8.42
CA GLY A 79 -16.29 9.01 -8.32
C GLY A 79 -15.32 8.38 -9.31
N THR A 80 -14.11 8.90 -9.33
CA THR A 80 -13.06 8.50 -10.28
C THR A 80 -11.98 7.70 -9.56
N PHE A 81 -11.57 6.57 -10.13
CA PHE A 81 -10.52 5.72 -9.60
C PHE A 81 -9.13 6.34 -9.82
N ASP A 82 -8.29 6.35 -8.78
CA ASP A 82 -6.94 6.93 -8.80
C ASP A 82 -5.80 5.88 -8.75
N GLY A 83 -6.14 4.59 -8.89
CA GLY A 83 -5.22 3.46 -8.76
C GLY A 83 -5.36 2.68 -7.46
N GLN A 84 -5.89 3.29 -6.39
CA GLN A 84 -6.18 2.60 -5.11
C GLN A 84 -7.51 3.04 -4.46
N ASN A 85 -7.97 4.25 -4.73
CA ASN A 85 -9.15 4.87 -4.15
C ASN A 85 -10.09 5.38 -5.24
N MET A 86 -11.34 5.58 -4.87
CA MET A 86 -12.33 6.33 -5.64
C MET A 86 -12.41 7.73 -5.04
N THR A 87 -12.15 8.77 -5.84
CA THR A 87 -12.31 10.17 -5.44
C THR A 87 -13.67 10.68 -5.91
N ALA A 88 -14.52 11.08 -4.97
CA ALA A 88 -15.83 11.68 -5.26
C ALA A 88 -15.70 13.16 -5.66
N PRO A 89 -16.73 13.78 -6.26
CA PRO A 89 -16.69 15.19 -6.69
C PRO A 89 -16.44 16.20 -5.56
N ASP A 90 -16.75 15.84 -4.33
CA ASP A 90 -16.47 16.64 -3.13
C ASP A 90 -15.02 16.50 -2.63
N GLY A 91 -14.19 15.73 -3.34
CA GLY A 91 -12.80 15.43 -2.99
C GLY A 91 -12.64 14.30 -1.97
N LYS A 92 -13.73 13.73 -1.46
CA LYS A 92 -13.66 12.63 -0.49
C LYS A 92 -13.16 11.36 -1.19
N GLN A 93 -12.17 10.72 -0.58
CA GLN A 93 -11.61 9.47 -1.08
C GLN A 93 -12.20 8.26 -0.35
N TYR A 94 -12.43 7.20 -1.12
CA TYR A 94 -12.95 5.94 -0.64
C TYR A 94 -12.04 4.81 -1.11
N SER A 95 -11.46 4.04 -0.17
CA SER A 95 -10.53 2.97 -0.53
C SER A 95 -11.25 1.86 -1.31
N VAL A 96 -10.66 1.47 -2.43
CA VAL A 96 -11.18 0.40 -3.29
C VAL A 96 -10.43 -0.90 -2.96
N PRO A 97 -11.14 -2.01 -2.68
CA PRO A 97 -10.49 -3.29 -2.40
C PRO A 97 -9.54 -3.73 -3.52
N ALA A 98 -8.29 -4.02 -3.18
CA ALA A 98 -7.24 -4.36 -4.15
C ALA A 98 -7.63 -5.55 -5.05
N ASN A 99 -8.33 -6.55 -4.51
CA ASN A 99 -8.81 -7.71 -5.27
C ASN A 99 -9.89 -7.35 -6.30
N TYR A 100 -10.77 -6.41 -5.97
CA TYR A 100 -11.78 -5.94 -6.92
C TYR A 100 -11.12 -5.14 -8.03
N ALA A 101 -10.19 -4.25 -7.68
CA ALA A 101 -9.45 -3.44 -8.62
C ALA A 101 -8.57 -4.28 -9.57
N SER A 102 -7.86 -5.30 -9.06
CA SER A 102 -7.06 -6.21 -9.88
C SER A 102 -7.91 -7.08 -10.80
N LYS A 103 -8.99 -7.70 -10.27
CA LYS A 103 -9.86 -8.58 -11.04
C LYS A 103 -10.58 -7.84 -12.18
N SER A 104 -11.05 -6.63 -11.88
CA SER A 104 -11.76 -5.78 -12.85
C SER A 104 -10.80 -4.99 -13.75
N LYS A 105 -9.49 -5.08 -13.51
CA LYS A 105 -8.42 -4.35 -14.22
C LYS A 105 -8.71 -2.84 -14.29
N LEU A 106 -9.04 -2.27 -13.14
CA LEU A 106 -9.37 -0.84 -13.04
C LEU A 106 -8.16 0.02 -13.37
N VAL A 107 -8.37 1.01 -14.23
CA VAL A 107 -7.35 1.97 -14.67
C VAL A 107 -7.70 3.33 -14.08
N GLU A 108 -6.67 4.14 -13.77
CA GLU A 108 -6.86 5.53 -13.38
C GLU A 108 -7.81 6.25 -14.34
N GLY A 109 -8.77 7.00 -13.80
CA GLY A 109 -9.82 7.64 -14.60
C GLY A 109 -11.11 6.82 -14.74
N ASP A 110 -11.11 5.53 -14.37
CA ASP A 110 -12.35 4.73 -14.39
C ASP A 110 -13.40 5.32 -13.43
N VAL A 111 -14.62 5.49 -13.94
CA VAL A 111 -15.76 5.97 -13.15
C VAL A 111 -16.40 4.79 -12.42
N LEU A 112 -16.45 4.91 -11.10
CA LEU A 112 -17.02 3.94 -10.19
C LEU A 112 -18.27 4.50 -9.52
N LYS A 113 -19.23 3.60 -9.26
CA LYS A 113 -20.35 3.81 -8.36
C LYS A 113 -20.08 3.04 -7.07
N LEU A 114 -20.03 3.76 -5.95
CA LEU A 114 -20.06 3.22 -4.60
C LEU A 114 -21.49 3.24 -4.08
N THR A 115 -21.98 2.10 -3.63
CA THR A 115 -23.24 1.99 -2.88
C THR A 115 -22.89 1.64 -1.44
N ILE A 116 -23.30 2.51 -0.50
CA ILE A 116 -23.18 2.28 0.93
C ILE A 116 -24.53 1.77 1.41
N THR A 117 -24.57 0.48 1.73
CA THR A 117 -25.79 -0.20 2.19
C THR A 117 -26.13 0.21 3.62
N ARG A 118 -27.33 -0.14 4.09
CA ARG A 118 -27.81 0.25 5.42
C ARG A 118 -27.02 -0.36 6.57
N ASP A 119 -26.40 -1.52 6.34
CA ASP A 119 -25.46 -2.20 7.24
C ASP A 119 -24.02 -1.67 7.11
N GLY A 120 -23.81 -0.57 6.38
CA GLY A 120 -22.50 0.09 6.27
C GLY A 120 -21.54 -0.53 5.26
N SER A 121 -21.93 -1.61 4.58
CA SER A 121 -21.07 -2.28 3.59
C SER A 121 -20.86 -1.41 2.33
N PHE A 122 -19.66 -1.48 1.77
CA PHE A 122 -19.29 -0.73 0.57
C PHE A 122 -19.29 -1.66 -0.64
N ILE A 123 -20.15 -1.35 -1.62
CA ILE A 123 -20.25 -2.09 -2.87
C ILE A 123 -19.80 -1.18 -4.01
N TYR A 124 -18.70 -1.55 -4.66
CA TYR A 124 -18.18 -0.84 -5.83
C TYR A 124 -18.63 -1.51 -7.12
N LYS A 125 -19.01 -0.69 -8.10
CA LYS A 125 -19.27 -1.11 -9.46
C LYS A 125 -18.65 -0.12 -10.44
N GLN A 126 -17.84 -0.61 -11.37
CA GLN A 126 -17.41 0.18 -12.52
C GLN A 126 -18.62 0.51 -13.41
N ILE A 127 -18.80 1.79 -13.71
CA ILE A 127 -19.90 2.30 -14.52
C ILE A 127 -19.43 3.08 -15.76
N GLY A 128 -18.15 3.49 -15.81
CA GLY A 128 -17.57 4.17 -16.96
C GLY A 128 -16.09 3.81 -17.12
N PRO A 129 -15.73 2.86 -17.98
CA PRO A 129 -14.32 2.57 -18.25
C PRO A 129 -13.65 3.76 -18.95
N ALA A 130 -12.50 4.21 -18.45
CA ALA A 130 -11.66 5.19 -19.12
C ALA A 130 -11.03 4.62 -20.40
N GLU A 131 -10.75 5.51 -21.35
CA GLU A 131 -9.92 5.18 -22.51
C GLU A 131 -8.54 4.74 -22.04
N ARG A 132 -8.08 3.60 -22.56
CA ARG A 132 -6.86 2.96 -22.10
C ARG A 132 -6.08 2.38 -23.28
N GLN A 133 -4.77 2.31 -23.10
CA GLN A 133 -3.84 1.70 -24.04
C GLN A 133 -3.16 0.50 -23.39
N ARG A 134 -2.86 -0.50 -24.21
CA ARG A 134 -2.06 -1.67 -23.81
C ARG A 134 -0.61 -1.37 -24.06
N VAL A 135 0.22 -1.57 -23.04
CA VAL A 135 1.66 -1.38 -23.11
C VAL A 135 2.34 -2.64 -22.55
N ILE A 136 3.43 -3.05 -23.20
CA ILE A 136 4.28 -4.13 -22.71
C ILE A 136 5.45 -3.50 -21.94
N GLY A 137 5.71 -4.02 -20.76
CA GLY A 137 6.79 -3.59 -19.89
C GLY A 137 7.47 -4.75 -19.19
N ARG A 138 8.43 -4.42 -18.34
CA ARG A 138 9.16 -5.38 -17.49
C ARG A 138 8.72 -5.22 -16.04
N LEU A 139 8.39 -6.34 -15.37
CA LEU A 139 8.17 -6.34 -13.93
C LEU A 139 9.51 -6.11 -13.23
N VAL A 140 9.57 -5.13 -12.34
CA VAL A 140 10.70 -4.87 -11.47
C VAL A 140 10.24 -4.85 -10.03
N ARG A 141 11.17 -5.10 -9.11
CA ARG A 141 10.92 -4.97 -7.68
C ARG A 141 11.91 -3.96 -7.13
N ASP A 142 11.38 -2.92 -6.50
CA ASP A 142 12.19 -1.90 -5.84
C ASP A 142 12.94 -2.55 -4.67
N GLU A 143 14.28 -2.47 -4.68
CA GLU A 143 15.12 -3.18 -3.71
C GLU A 143 15.02 -2.62 -2.29
N MET A 144 14.68 -1.33 -2.15
CA MET A 144 14.58 -0.68 -0.84
C MET A 144 13.20 -0.90 -0.20
N THR A 145 12.14 -0.75 -0.99
CA THR A 145 10.75 -0.80 -0.50
C THR A 145 10.11 -2.18 -0.68
N GLY A 146 10.66 -3.02 -1.56
CA GLY A 146 10.09 -4.31 -1.93
C GLY A 146 8.84 -4.23 -2.81
N GLU A 147 8.44 -3.03 -3.25
CA GLU A 147 7.27 -2.80 -4.09
C GLU A 147 7.50 -3.31 -5.53
N PHE A 148 6.48 -3.95 -6.10
CA PHE A 148 6.49 -4.28 -7.53
C PHE A 148 6.07 -3.08 -8.37
N ARG A 149 6.79 -2.86 -9.48
CA ARG A 149 6.50 -1.83 -10.49
C ARG A 149 6.68 -2.39 -11.89
N VAL A 150 6.08 -1.75 -12.87
CA VAL A 150 6.30 -2.08 -14.28
C VAL A 150 7.03 -0.93 -14.96
N GLU A 151 8.18 -1.23 -15.55
CA GLU A 151 8.92 -0.29 -16.37
C GLU A 151 8.51 -0.43 -17.83
N ALA A 152 7.99 0.64 -18.41
CA ALA A 152 7.60 0.70 -19.81
C ALA A 152 7.73 2.11 -20.37
N SER A 153 8.20 2.23 -21.62
CA SER A 153 8.35 3.51 -22.33
C SER A 153 9.14 4.57 -21.53
N GLY A 154 10.19 4.15 -20.81
CA GLY A 154 11.03 5.03 -20.01
C GLY A 154 10.38 5.57 -18.72
N LYS A 155 9.20 5.06 -18.33
CA LYS A 155 8.51 5.40 -17.08
C LYS A 155 8.30 4.15 -16.23
N SER A 156 8.18 4.36 -14.92
CA SER A 156 7.89 3.31 -13.94
C SER A 156 6.47 3.51 -13.38
N TYR A 157 5.65 2.47 -13.48
CA TYR A 157 4.26 2.50 -13.04
C TYR A 157 4.07 1.60 -11.82
N LYS A 158 3.33 2.08 -10.82
CA LYS A 158 2.90 1.25 -9.69
C LYS A 158 1.85 0.24 -10.19
N VAL A 159 1.85 -0.95 -9.60
CA VAL A 159 0.88 -2.00 -9.92
C VAL A 159 0.36 -2.64 -8.64
N LEU A 160 -0.88 -3.11 -8.68
CA LEU A 160 -1.49 -3.77 -7.53
C LEU A 160 -0.81 -5.13 -7.28
N LEU A 161 -0.29 -5.33 -6.06
CA LEU A 161 0.31 -6.59 -5.62
C LEU A 161 -0.64 -7.79 -5.81
N ALA A 162 -1.95 -7.57 -5.62
CA ALA A 162 -2.98 -8.59 -5.84
C ALA A 162 -2.96 -9.18 -7.27
N SER A 163 -2.58 -8.39 -8.27
CA SER A 163 -2.43 -8.88 -9.64
C SER A 163 -1.17 -9.71 -9.80
N ILE A 164 -0.07 -9.26 -9.19
CA ILE A 164 1.22 -9.93 -9.25
C ILE A 164 1.14 -11.32 -8.59
N THR A 165 0.54 -11.42 -7.41
CA THR A 165 0.38 -12.69 -6.71
C THR A 165 -0.55 -13.64 -7.46
N TYR A 166 -1.62 -13.14 -8.09
CA TYR A 166 -2.53 -13.94 -8.90
C TYR A 166 -1.83 -14.56 -10.12
N PHE A 167 -1.06 -13.77 -10.88
CA PHE A 167 -0.29 -14.24 -12.03
C PHE A 167 1.05 -14.90 -11.64
N LYS A 168 1.37 -14.95 -10.35
CA LYS A 168 2.64 -15.44 -9.80
C LYS A 168 3.85 -14.75 -10.43
N GLY A 169 3.75 -13.44 -10.70
CA GLY A 169 4.78 -12.66 -11.38
C GLY A 169 6.08 -12.53 -10.57
N GLU A 170 7.21 -12.51 -11.27
CA GLU A 170 8.54 -12.35 -10.69
C GLU A 170 9.29 -11.22 -11.39
N ALA A 171 10.23 -10.58 -10.69
CA ALA A 171 11.04 -9.53 -11.28
C ALA A 171 11.78 -10.07 -12.51
N GLY A 172 11.70 -9.34 -13.62
CA GLY A 172 12.27 -9.73 -14.90
C GLY A 172 11.26 -10.32 -15.90
N ASP A 173 10.07 -10.71 -15.45
CA ASP A 173 8.96 -11.12 -16.34
C ASP A 173 8.50 -9.97 -17.24
N GLU A 174 7.94 -10.33 -18.39
CA GLU A 174 7.26 -9.38 -19.25
C GLU A 174 5.80 -9.24 -18.82
N VAL A 175 5.29 -8.01 -18.80
CA VAL A 175 3.95 -7.70 -18.28
C VAL A 175 3.20 -6.86 -19.29
N VAL A 176 1.96 -7.26 -19.58
CA VAL A 176 1.01 -6.42 -20.31
C VAL A 176 0.25 -5.60 -19.29
N VAL A 177 0.38 -4.28 -19.35
CA VAL A 177 -0.33 -3.33 -18.49
C VAL A 177 -1.31 -2.48 -19.30
N LEU A 178 -2.43 -2.14 -18.68
CA LEU A 178 -3.38 -1.13 -19.15
C LEU A 178 -3.07 0.17 -18.44
N LEU A 179 -2.85 1.21 -19.24
CA LEU A 179 -2.62 2.58 -18.78
C LEU A 179 -3.72 3.49 -19.36
N PRO A 180 -4.09 4.58 -18.67
CA PRO A 180 -4.97 5.57 -19.27
C PRO A 180 -4.33 6.09 -20.57
N ARG A 181 -5.17 6.30 -21.59
CA ARG A 181 -4.70 6.77 -22.89
C ARG A 181 -4.18 8.21 -22.80
N ASP A 182 -4.91 9.03 -22.05
CA ASP A 182 -4.63 10.45 -21.87
C ASP A 182 -4.15 10.74 -20.44
N GLY A 183 -3.26 11.73 -20.30
CA GLY A 183 -2.73 12.17 -19.01
C GLY A 183 -1.47 11.43 -18.54
N GLU A 184 -1.02 11.75 -17.32
CA GLU A 184 0.12 11.10 -16.69
C GLU A 184 -0.33 9.96 -15.77
N ALA A 185 -0.06 8.72 -16.18
CA ALA A 185 -0.38 7.56 -15.38
C ALA A 185 0.63 7.34 -14.24
N ARG A 186 0.14 7.10 -13.02
CA ARG A 186 0.99 6.65 -11.89
C ARG A 186 0.83 5.16 -11.62
N TRP A 187 -0.39 4.66 -11.80
CA TRP A 187 -0.76 3.26 -11.65
C TRP A 187 -1.08 2.62 -13.00
N GLY A 188 -0.70 1.34 -13.14
CA GLY A 188 -1.09 0.48 -14.24
C GLY A 188 -1.89 -0.73 -13.77
N ALA A 189 -2.92 -1.10 -14.52
CA ALA A 189 -3.64 -2.34 -14.28
C ALA A 189 -2.94 -3.48 -15.01
N VAL A 190 -2.51 -4.52 -14.28
CA VAL A 190 -1.90 -5.69 -14.92
C VAL A 190 -2.98 -6.49 -15.62
N GLU A 191 -2.83 -6.65 -16.93
CA GLU A 191 -3.73 -7.46 -17.73
C GLU A 191 -3.27 -8.92 -17.80
N ASN A 192 -1.95 -9.12 -17.98
CA ASN A 192 -1.32 -10.43 -18.07
C ASN A 192 0.18 -10.36 -17.75
N ILE A 193 0.77 -11.48 -17.32
CA ILE A 193 2.22 -11.66 -17.14
C ILE A 193 2.70 -12.80 -18.05
N ILE A 194 3.72 -12.52 -18.85
CA ILE A 194 4.39 -13.47 -19.75
C ILE A 194 5.70 -13.88 -19.09
N LYS A 195 5.75 -15.14 -18.66
CA LYS A 195 6.94 -15.72 -18.04
C LYS A 195 8.06 -15.82 -19.04
N LYS A 196 9.26 -15.37 -18.65
CA LYS A 196 10.47 -15.66 -19.42
C LYS A 196 10.65 -17.18 -19.47
N THR A 197 10.47 -17.77 -20.64
CA THR A 197 10.85 -19.17 -20.86
C THR A 197 12.33 -19.20 -21.28
N GLY A 198 13.18 -19.85 -20.48
CA GLY A 198 14.56 -20.19 -20.83
C GLY A 198 15.17 -21.07 -19.73
N GLN A 199 15.84 -22.21 -19.98
CA GLN A 199 16.31 -22.83 -21.21
C GLN A 199 16.31 -24.38 -21.08
N SER A 200 16.30 -25.03 -22.25
CA SER A 200 16.50 -26.45 -22.59
C SER A 200 17.03 -27.41 -21.51
N GLU A 201 16.35 -28.55 -21.43
CA GLU A 201 16.97 -29.85 -21.15
C GLU A 201 18.25 -30.02 -22.00
N THR A 202 19.42 -29.91 -21.37
CA THR A 202 20.63 -30.54 -21.90
C THR A 202 20.86 -31.78 -21.05
N THR A 203 20.15 -32.86 -21.38
CA THR A 203 20.57 -34.19 -20.95
C THR A 203 21.91 -34.45 -21.63
N PRO A 204 23.02 -34.65 -20.90
CA PRO A 204 24.25 -35.10 -21.54
C PRO A 204 23.96 -36.49 -22.11
N PHE A 205 24.00 -36.62 -23.43
CA PHE A 205 24.21 -37.91 -24.06
C PHE A 205 25.56 -38.41 -23.55
N LEU A 206 25.54 -39.46 -22.72
CA LEU A 206 26.72 -40.28 -22.52
C LEU A 206 26.94 -41.03 -23.84
N ASP A 207 27.90 -40.56 -24.63
CA ASP A 207 28.67 -41.47 -25.45
C ASP A 207 29.57 -42.28 -24.51
N ILE A 208 29.41 -43.60 -24.60
CA ILE A 208 30.32 -44.75 -24.33
C ILE A 208 29.53 -45.89 -23.65
#